data_AF-A0A0P1E6W3-F1
#
_entry.id   AF-A0A0P1E6W3-F1
#
_cell.length_a   1.000
_cell.length_b   1.000
_cell.length_c   1.000
_cell.angle_alpha   90.00
_cell.angle_beta   90.00
_cell.angle_gamma   90.00
#
_symmetry.space_group_name_H-M   'P 1'
#
loop_
_entity.id
_entity.type
_entity.pdbx_description
1 polymer ?
#
loop_
_entity_poly.entity_id
_entity_poly.type
_entity_poly.pdbx_seq_one_letter_code
_entity_poly.pdbx_strand_id
1 'polypeptide(L)'
;MAPGTVLETLVVQKNVEQVGKGELRLLSQTFLPSAGRAEQVAAYEATLSAHLAVATQNLQAEPGAPRNFDRAVRYSHLSSESIEELRQFSSDRAQALLQEINSLARELQDKDSEGDQSGRFAAGAFVLPSPEKAQSKNPKEEK
;
A
#
# COMPACT_ATOMS: atom_id res chain seq x y z
N MET A 1 20.92 -19.48 9.27
CA MET A 1 19.96 -19.42 10.39
C MET A 1 19.19 -20.72 10.43
N ALA A 2 18.91 -21.26 11.62
CA ALA A 2 18.05 -22.45 11.73
C ALA A 2 16.58 -22.06 11.52
N PRO A 3 15.73 -22.95 10.95
CA PRO A 3 14.31 -22.66 10.67
C PRO A 3 13.51 -22.18 11.90
N GLY A 4 13.81 -22.71 13.10
CA GLY A 4 13.17 -22.30 14.35
C GLY A 4 13.46 -20.85 14.75
N THR A 5 14.67 -20.35 14.48
CA THR A 5 15.09 -18.99 14.83
C THR A 5 14.38 -17.95 13.97
N VAL A 6 14.09 -18.27 12.70
CA VAL A 6 13.34 -17.39 11.80
C VAL A 6 11.89 -17.25 12.28
N LEU A 7 11.25 -18.37 12.64
CA LEU A 7 9.89 -18.34 13.16
C LEU A 7 9.79 -17.56 14.49
N GLU A 8 10.68 -17.82 15.43
CA GLU A 8 10.74 -17.06 16.69
C GLU A 8 10.92 -15.56 16.43
N THR A 9 11.76 -15.20 15.47
CA THR A 9 11.95 -13.79 15.07
C THR A 9 10.66 -13.19 14.52
N LEU A 10 9.93 -13.91 13.66
CA LEU A 10 8.67 -13.46 13.11
C LEU A 10 7.58 -13.32 14.18
N VAL A 11 7.55 -14.19 15.20
CA VAL A 11 6.62 -14.08 16.35
C VAL A 11 6.99 -12.89 17.23
N VAL A 12 8.27 -12.70 17.56
CA VAL A 12 8.77 -11.59 18.39
C VAL A 12 8.51 -10.24 17.73
N GLN A 13 8.67 -10.16 16.41
CA GLN A 13 8.40 -8.96 15.61
C GLN A 13 6.90 -8.70 15.39
N LYS A 14 6.03 -9.59 15.91
CA LYS A 14 4.58 -9.58 15.71
C LYS A 14 4.18 -9.67 14.22
N ASN A 15 5.01 -10.33 13.41
CA ASN A 15 4.72 -10.58 12.00
C ASN A 15 3.73 -11.74 11.81
N VAL A 16 3.80 -12.70 12.72
CA VAL A 16 2.87 -13.82 12.82
C VAL A 16 2.42 -13.96 14.26
N GLU A 17 1.16 -14.33 14.45
CA GLU A 17 0.64 -14.79 15.74
C GLU A 17 0.35 -16.29 15.67
N GLN A 18 0.52 -16.98 16.79
CA GLN A 18 0.18 -18.40 16.90
C GLN A 18 -1.29 -18.51 17.30
N VAL A 19 -2.09 -19.17 16.45
CA VAL A 19 -3.56 -19.28 16.62
C VAL A 19 -3.98 -20.62 17.20
N GLY A 20 -3.06 -21.58 17.21
CA GLY A 20 -3.29 -22.95 17.64
C GLY A 20 -2.00 -23.76 17.62
N LYS A 21 -2.11 -25.06 17.90
CA LYS A 21 -0.95 -25.94 17.93
C LYS A 21 -0.44 -26.18 16.50
N GLY A 22 0.56 -25.40 16.09
CA GLY A 22 1.17 -25.47 14.76
C GLY A 22 0.54 -24.55 13.71
N GLU A 23 -0.48 -23.77 14.07
CA GLU A 23 -1.12 -22.80 13.17
C GLU A 23 -0.64 -21.39 13.47
N LEU A 24 -0.24 -20.69 12.41
CA LEU A 24 0.23 -19.31 12.46
C LEU A 24 -0.68 -18.45 11.58
N ARG A 25 -1.06 -17.27 12.07
CA ARG A 25 -1.75 -16.24 11.31
C ARG A 25 -0.78 -15.10 11.06
N LEU A 26 -0.66 -14.71 9.79
CA LEU A 26 0.10 -13.53 9.41
C LEU A 26 -0.66 -12.28 9.85
N LEU A 27 0.02 -11.35 10.53
CA LEU A 27 -0.56 -10.08 10.90
C LEU A 27 -0.36 -9.08 9.75
N SER A 28 -1.44 -8.66 9.10
CA SER A 28 -1.44 -7.86 7.87
C SER A 28 -0.65 -6.53 7.95
N GLN A 29 -0.35 -6.03 9.15
CA GLN A 29 0.44 -4.81 9.37
C GLN A 29 1.96 -5.02 9.21
N THR A 30 2.44 -6.26 9.09
CA THR A 30 3.87 -6.58 9.21
C THR A 30 4.63 -6.78 7.91
N PHE A 31 3.94 -6.68 6.78
CA PHE A 31 4.61 -6.50 5.50
C PHE A 31 4.95 -5.04 5.18
N LEU A 32 4.60 -4.10 6.07
CA LEU A 32 5.09 -2.74 5.97
C LEU A 32 6.54 -2.72 6.47
N PRO A 33 7.53 -2.47 5.59
CA PRO A 33 8.91 -2.48 5.99
C PRO A 33 9.13 -1.39 7.05
N SER A 34 9.86 -1.73 8.12
CA SER A 34 10.17 -0.78 9.19
C SER A 34 10.87 0.46 8.63
N ALA A 35 10.52 1.64 9.15
CA ALA A 35 11.03 2.92 8.70
C ALA A 35 12.57 2.95 8.57
N GLY A 36 13.09 3.42 7.44
CA GLY A 36 14.52 3.67 7.22
C GLY A 36 15.36 2.46 6.80
N ARG A 37 14.73 1.32 6.44
CA ARG A 37 15.43 0.13 5.95
C ARG A 37 15.44 0.02 4.43
N ALA A 38 16.41 -0.73 3.89
CA ALA A 38 16.58 -0.95 2.45
C ALA A 38 15.34 -1.60 1.81
N GLU A 39 14.68 -2.50 2.53
CA GLU A 39 13.44 -3.15 2.09
C GLU A 39 12.29 -2.15 1.94
N GLN A 40 12.24 -1.11 2.78
CA GLN A 40 11.25 -0.03 2.66
C GLN A 40 11.48 0.79 1.40
N VAL A 41 12.75 1.11 1.13
CA VAL A 41 13.14 1.86 -0.07
C VAL A 41 12.79 1.07 -1.31
N ALA A 42 13.11 -0.23 -1.35
CA ALA A 42 12.78 -1.10 -2.47
C ALA A 42 11.26 -1.23 -2.71
N ALA A 43 10.47 -1.39 -1.64
CA ALA A 43 9.01 -1.43 -1.75
C ALA A 43 8.42 -0.10 -2.27
N TYR A 44 8.98 1.02 -1.79
CA TYR A 44 8.58 2.35 -2.23
C TYR A 44 8.95 2.61 -3.70
N GLU A 45 10.16 2.22 -4.11
CA GLU A 45 10.64 2.28 -5.49
C GLU A 45 9.72 1.49 -6.43
N ALA A 46 9.36 0.25 -6.08
CA ALA A 46 8.47 -0.58 -6.88
C ALA A 46 7.10 0.08 -7.09
N THR A 47 6.54 0.70 -6.05
CA THR A 47 5.26 1.40 -6.13
C THR A 47 5.36 2.67 -6.99
N LEU A 48 6.37 3.50 -6.72
CA LEU A 48 6.52 4.80 -7.35
C LEU A 48 6.88 4.67 -8.84
N SER A 49 7.79 3.75 -9.18
CA SER A 49 8.20 3.51 -10.57
C SER A 49 7.02 3.05 -11.43
N ALA A 50 6.16 2.17 -10.90
CA ALA A 50 4.95 1.73 -11.59
C ALA A 50 3.96 2.88 -11.82
N HIS A 51 3.71 3.71 -10.80
CA HIS A 51 2.82 4.87 -10.95
C HIS A 51 3.36 5.90 -11.96
N LEU A 52 4.66 6.19 -11.90
CA LEU A 52 5.32 7.09 -12.87
C LEU A 52 5.22 6.56 -14.30
N ALA A 53 5.45 5.26 -14.51
CA ALA A 53 5.32 4.64 -15.82
C ALA A 53 3.90 4.79 -16.37
N VAL A 54 2.88 4.52 -15.55
CA VAL A 54 1.46 4.71 -15.89
C VAL A 54 1.17 6.17 -16.27
N ALA A 55 1.58 7.12 -15.44
CA ALA A 55 1.35 8.54 -15.67
C ALA A 55 2.05 9.04 -16.94
N THR A 56 3.31 8.66 -17.16
CA THR A 56 4.08 9.03 -18.36
C THR A 56 3.46 8.45 -19.63
N GLN A 57 3.10 7.17 -19.63
CA GLN A 57 2.44 6.53 -20.78
C GLN A 57 1.10 7.21 -21.10
N ASN A 58 0.31 7.57 -20.08
CA ASN A 58 -0.94 8.28 -20.26
C ASN A 58 -0.76 9.69 -20.84
N LEU A 59 0.29 10.40 -20.43
CA LEU A 59 0.63 11.73 -20.97
C LEU A 59 1.11 11.66 -22.41
N GLN A 60 1.81 10.59 -22.79
CA GLN A 60 2.35 10.37 -24.15
C GLN A 60 1.34 9.70 -25.09
N ALA A 61 0.17 9.28 -24.61
CA ALA A 61 -0.82 8.57 -25.40
C ALA A 61 -1.47 9.48 -26.46
N GLU A 62 -1.41 9.03 -27.72
CA GLU A 62 -2.07 9.67 -28.85
C GLU A 62 -3.60 9.81 -28.66
N PRO A 63 -4.25 10.79 -29.31
CA PRO A 63 -5.70 10.92 -29.28
C PRO A 63 -6.41 9.62 -29.69
N GLY A 64 -7.27 9.10 -28.82
CA GLY A 64 -8.02 7.85 -29.06
C GLY A 64 -7.29 6.56 -28.70
N ALA A 65 -6.02 6.61 -28.28
CA ALA A 65 -5.31 5.44 -27.76
C ALA A 65 -5.84 5.02 -26.38
N PRO A 66 -5.82 3.70 -26.04
CA PRO A 66 -6.17 3.24 -24.71
C PRO A 66 -5.21 3.82 -23.67
N ARG A 67 -5.74 4.22 -22.52
CA ARG A 67 -4.98 4.77 -21.39
C ARG A 67 -5.03 3.81 -20.21
N ASN A 68 -3.93 3.76 -19.47
CA ASN A 68 -3.87 3.10 -18.18
C ASN A 68 -4.83 3.78 -17.19
N PHE A 69 -5.35 3.01 -16.23
CA PHE A 69 -6.15 3.58 -15.15
C PHE A 69 -5.25 4.39 -14.20
N ASP A 70 -5.44 5.71 -14.18
CA ASP A 70 -4.75 6.65 -13.29
C ASP A 70 -5.74 7.75 -12.87
N ARG A 71 -6.38 7.56 -11.71
CA ARG A 71 -7.42 8.45 -11.21
C ARG A 71 -7.23 8.70 -9.72
N ALA A 72 -7.44 9.94 -9.30
CA ALA A 72 -7.40 10.33 -7.90
C ALA A 72 -8.61 11.20 -7.56
N VAL A 73 -9.25 10.92 -6.43
CA VAL A 73 -10.29 11.78 -5.85
C VAL A 73 -9.60 12.87 -5.04
N ARG A 74 -10.02 14.12 -5.20
CA ARG A 74 -9.44 15.29 -4.51
C ARG A 74 -10.55 16.19 -3.99
N TYR A 75 -10.59 16.38 -2.69
CA TYR A 75 -11.49 17.31 -2.00
C TYR A 75 -10.68 18.23 -1.08
N SER A 76 -11.19 19.44 -0.89
CA SER A 76 -10.66 20.46 0.01
C SER A 76 -11.76 20.91 0.97
N HIS A 77 -11.38 21.67 2.01
CA HIS A 77 -12.31 22.22 3.02
C HIS A 77 -13.06 21.15 3.84
N LEU A 78 -12.39 20.06 4.18
CA LEU A 78 -12.91 19.01 5.04
C LEU A 78 -12.45 19.24 6.48
N SER A 79 -13.30 18.90 7.44
CA SER A 79 -12.92 18.90 8.85
C SER A 79 -11.90 17.80 9.14
N SER A 80 -11.16 17.92 10.24
CA SER A 80 -10.26 16.86 10.70
C SER A 80 -10.97 15.52 10.93
N GLU A 81 -12.23 15.55 11.40
CA GLU A 81 -13.06 14.35 11.58
C GLU A 81 -13.39 13.69 10.25
N SER A 82 -13.82 14.46 9.24
CA SER A 82 -14.10 13.93 7.90
C SER A 82 -12.83 13.42 7.21
N ILE A 83 -11.67 14.05 7.43
CA ILE A 83 -10.39 13.56 6.91
C ILE A 83 -10.05 12.20 7.52
N GLU A 84 -10.30 12.02 8.82
CA GLU A 84 -10.05 10.75 9.49
C GLU A 84 -11.02 9.65 9.04
N GLU A 85 -12.30 9.98 8.86
CA GLU A 85 -13.30 9.07 8.29
C GLU A 85 -12.88 8.60 6.90
N LEU A 86 -12.49 9.53 6.02
CA LEU A 86 -12.02 9.22 4.67
C LEU A 86 -10.73 8.41 4.68
N ARG A 87 -9.80 8.71 5.60
CA ARG A 87 -8.56 7.95 5.77
C ARG A 87 -8.88 6.49 6.08
N GLN A 88 -9.73 6.25 7.09
CA GLN A 88 -10.08 4.91 7.53
C GLN A 88 -10.83 4.16 6.42
N PHE A 89 -11.91 4.76 5.89
CA PHE A 89 -12.70 4.17 4.82
C PHE A 89 -11.86 3.80 3.60
N SER A 90 -11.01 4.72 3.13
CA SER A 90 -10.21 4.52 1.93
C SER A 90 -9.13 3.47 2.15
N SER A 91 -8.49 3.45 3.33
CA SER A 91 -7.44 2.49 3.65
C SER A 91 -7.98 1.07 3.73
N ASP A 92 -9.14 0.87 4.37
CA ASP A 92 -9.77 -0.45 4.50
C ASP A 92 -10.20 -0.99 3.14
N ARG A 93 -10.80 -0.15 2.29
CA ARG A 93 -11.20 -0.54 0.94
C ARG A 93 -10.00 -0.81 0.03
N ALA A 94 -8.95 0.01 0.10
CA ALA A 94 -7.73 -0.21 -0.65
C ALA A 94 -7.05 -1.54 -0.26
N GLN A 95 -6.98 -1.84 1.04
CA GLN A 95 -6.41 -3.08 1.54
C GLN A 95 -7.19 -4.31 1.02
N ALA A 96 -8.52 -4.28 1.12
CA ALA A 96 -9.36 -5.37 0.62
C ALA A 96 -9.18 -5.60 -0.89
N LEU A 97 -9.20 -4.52 -1.68
CA LEU A 97 -8.98 -4.58 -3.12
C LEU A 97 -7.61 -5.19 -3.47
N LEU A 98 -6.53 -4.75 -2.83
CA LEU A 98 -5.19 -5.24 -3.11
C LEU A 98 -5.02 -6.72 -2.70
N GLN A 99 -5.70 -7.16 -1.64
CA GLN A 99 -5.73 -8.58 -1.25
C GLN A 99 -6.46 -9.44 -2.28
N GLU A 100 -7.61 -8.98 -2.78
CA GLU A 100 -8.36 -9.67 -3.84
C GLU A 100 -7.52 -9.79 -5.12
N ILE A 101 -6.89 -8.70 -5.56
CA ILE A 101 -5.99 -8.68 -6.72
C ILE A 101 -4.80 -9.63 -6.51
N ASN A 102 -4.17 -9.61 -5.34
CA ASN A 102 -3.02 -10.46 -5.04
C ASN A 102 -3.38 -11.95 -5.09
N SER A 103 -4.53 -12.33 -4.52
CA SER A 103 -5.02 -13.72 -4.59
C SER A 103 -5.24 -14.16 -6.03
N LEU A 104 -5.95 -13.35 -6.82
CA LEU A 104 -6.18 -13.64 -8.24
C LEU A 104 -4.86 -13.70 -9.04
N ALA A 105 -3.95 -12.76 -8.83
CA ALA A 105 -2.66 -12.73 -9.51
C ALA A 105 -1.82 -13.98 -9.21
N ARG A 106 -1.86 -14.48 -7.97
CA ARG A 106 -1.20 -15.73 -7.58
C ARG A 106 -1.84 -16.94 -8.27
N GLU A 107 -3.17 -17.04 -8.29
CA GLU A 107 -3.85 -18.13 -9.01
C GLU A 107 -3.50 -18.15 -10.50
N LEU A 108 -3.44 -16.97 -11.13
CA LEU A 108 -3.03 -16.83 -12.52
C LEU A 108 -1.55 -17.19 -12.73
N GLN A 109 -0.67 -16.75 -11.83
CA GLN A 109 0.75 -17.10 -11.88
C GLN A 109 0.97 -18.62 -11.74
N ASP A 110 0.25 -19.28 -10.84
CA ASP A 110 0.33 -20.73 -10.67
C ASP A 110 -0.18 -21.46 -11.92
N LYS A 111 -1.25 -20.96 -12.55
CA LYS A 111 -1.77 -21.49 -13.83
C LYS A 111 -0.77 -21.32 -14.98
N ASP A 112 -0.02 -20.22 -14.98
CA ASP A 112 0.90 -19.85 -16.05
C ASP A 112 2.34 -20.40 -15.83
N SER A 113 2.54 -21.18 -14.77
CA SER A 113 3.86 -21.65 -14.29
C SER A 113 4.67 -22.49 -15.28
N GLU A 114 4.02 -23.22 -16.18
CA GLU A 114 4.66 -24.10 -17.17
C GLU A 114 4.93 -23.41 -18.53
N GLY A 115 4.58 -22.12 -18.66
CA GLY A 115 4.76 -21.34 -19.88
C GLY A 115 5.96 -20.38 -19.83
N ASP A 116 6.41 -19.91 -20.99
CA ASP A 116 7.41 -18.84 -21.10
C ASP A 116 6.75 -17.45 -20.97
N GLN A 117 6.09 -17.20 -19.84
CA GLN A 117 5.36 -15.96 -19.60
C GLN A 117 6.28 -14.93 -18.92
N SER A 118 6.57 -13.83 -19.61
CA SER A 118 7.39 -12.71 -19.08
C SER A 118 6.57 -11.49 -18.65
N GLY A 119 5.23 -11.60 -18.70
CA GLY A 119 4.31 -10.51 -18.37
C GLY A 119 4.48 -10.04 -16.93
N ARG A 120 4.33 -8.73 -16.70
CA ARG A 120 4.36 -8.13 -15.37
C ARG A 120 3.09 -7.33 -15.14
N PHE A 121 2.54 -7.45 -13.94
CA PHE A 121 1.39 -6.69 -13.49
C PHE A 121 1.73 -5.98 -12.19
N ALA A 122 1.36 -4.71 -12.09
CA ALA A 122 1.50 -3.92 -10.88
C ALA A 122 0.23 -3.10 -10.66
N ALA A 123 -0.33 -3.19 -9.46
CA ALA A 123 -1.43 -2.36 -9.00
C ALA A 123 -1.12 -1.92 -7.57
N GLY A 124 -1.39 -0.65 -7.28
CA GLY A 124 -1.16 -0.06 -5.98
C GLY A 124 -2.23 0.97 -5.65
N ALA A 125 -2.35 1.28 -4.36
CA ALA A 125 -3.23 2.34 -3.86
C ALA A 125 -2.48 3.16 -2.82
N PHE A 126 -2.75 4.46 -2.80
CA PHE A 126 -2.20 5.40 -1.82
C PHE A 126 -3.31 6.28 -1.27
N VAL A 127 -3.28 6.50 0.04
CA VAL A 127 -4.20 7.40 0.75
C VAL A 127 -3.34 8.44 1.46
N LEU A 128 -3.46 9.71 1.05
CA LEU A 128 -2.72 10.82 1.63
C LEU A 128 -3.68 11.77 2.37
N PRO A 129 -3.95 11.52 3.67
CA PRO A 129 -4.69 12.49 4.48
C PRO A 129 -3.82 13.71 4.77
N SER A 130 -4.41 14.91 4.73
CA SER A 130 -3.75 16.15 5.14
C SER A 130 -4.68 16.91 6.09
N PRO A 131 -4.66 16.61 7.41
CA PRO A 131 -5.48 17.33 8.38
C PRO A 131 -5.16 18.82 8.39
N GLU A 132 -6.12 19.66 8.78
CA GLU A 132 -5.82 21.07 9.06
C GLU A 132 -4.68 21.14 10.08
N LYS A 133 -3.63 21.90 9.76
CA LYS A 133 -2.61 22.24 10.76
C LYS A 133 -3.36 22.87 11.93
N ALA A 134 -3.23 22.30 13.13
CA ALA A 134 -3.70 22.95 14.34
C ALA A 134 -3.12 24.36 14.33
N GLN A 135 -3.98 25.36 14.12
CA GLN A 135 -3.56 26.74 14.12
C GLN A 135 -2.89 26.98 15.46
N SER A 136 -1.58 27.27 15.43
CA SER A 136 -0.84 27.77 16.58
C SER A 136 -1.63 28.95 17.13
N LYS A 137 -2.35 28.74 18.23
CA LYS A 137 -2.93 29.82 19.01
C LYS A 137 -1.75 30.60 19.59
N ASN A 138 -1.23 31.57 18.85
CA ASN A 138 -0.43 32.62 19.46
C ASN A 138 -1.35 33.33 20.47
N PRO A 139 -1.00 33.38 21.76
CA PRO A 139 -1.65 34.29 22.67
C PRO A 139 -1.37 35.69 22.14
N LYS A 140 -2.43 36.46 21.87
CA LYS A 140 -2.28 37.91 21.64
C LYS A 140 -1.65 38.48 22.91
N GLU A 141 -0.45 39.01 22.80
CA GLU A 141 0.12 39.89 23.82
C GLU A 141 -0.84 41.07 23.99
N GLU A 142 -1.41 41.19 25.19
CA GLU A 142 -2.03 42.43 25.65
C GLU A 142 -0.95 43.51 25.74
N LYS A 143 -1.19 44.64 25.08
CA LYS A 143 -0.57 45.93 25.38
C LYS A 143 -1.62 47.02 25.27
#